data_AF-A0A8B8B765-F1
#
_entry.id   AF-A0A8B8B765-F1
#
_cell.length_a   1.000
_cell.length_b   1.000
_cell.length_c   1.000
_cell.angle_alpha   90.00
_cell.angle_beta   90.00
_cell.angle_gamma   90.00
#
_symmetry.space_group_name_H-M   'P 1'
#
loop_
_entity.id
_entity.type
_entity.pdbx_description
1 polymer ?
#
loop_
_entity_poly.entity_id
_entity_poly.type
_entity_poly.pdbx_seq_one_letter_code
_entity_poly.pdbx_strand_id
1 'polypeptide(L)'
;MNIVYFLFVVFVASQQVIKAETNKNVVYTRWGKMTCPSNAELVYTGFVGGSHYTHPGSASEYLCLPSDPQWGIYKDGLDGHKALVYGAEYETYTYNENFAGMHDHDVPCAVCLVHNRSVVRMFPARKTCYDGWKLEYQGYLMASNYDHAGASKFTCVDHHPDALPAGSSNMDGKLFYFVEAVCGSLKCPPYVNGRELVCAVCSRE
;
A
#
# COMPACT_ATOMS: atom_id res chain seq x y z
N MET A 1 -36.39 -58.98 -17.63
CA MET A 1 -36.27 -57.53 -17.43
C MET A 1 -35.22 -57.33 -16.35
N ASN A 2 -33.97 -57.07 -16.77
CA ASN A 2 -32.76 -57.51 -16.08
C ASN A 2 -32.28 -56.53 -15.01
N ILE A 3 -32.03 -57.05 -13.81
CA ILE A 3 -31.40 -56.43 -12.62
C ILE A 3 -30.07 -55.70 -12.94
N VAL A 4 -29.41 -56.07 -14.03
CA VAL A 4 -28.16 -55.46 -14.51
C VAL A 4 -28.36 -54.00 -14.96
N TYR A 5 -29.54 -53.63 -15.46
CA TYR A 5 -29.82 -52.25 -15.90
C TYR A 5 -30.01 -51.28 -14.73
N PHE A 6 -30.45 -51.79 -13.57
CA PHE A 6 -30.71 -50.94 -12.39
C PHE A 6 -29.41 -50.59 -11.64
N LEU A 7 -28.40 -51.47 -11.70
CA LEU A 7 -27.08 -51.24 -11.07
C LEU A 7 -26.23 -50.22 -11.82
N PHE A 8 -26.39 -50.08 -13.15
CA PHE A 8 -25.66 -49.08 -13.94
C PHE A 8 -26.17 -47.65 -13.74
N VAL A 9 -27.44 -47.46 -13.34
CA VAL A 9 -28.02 -46.12 -13.17
C VAL A 9 -27.65 -45.49 -11.82
N VAL A 10 -27.31 -46.29 -10.81
CA VAL A 10 -26.97 -45.78 -9.46
C VAL A 10 -25.52 -45.28 -9.37
N PHE A 11 -24.63 -45.70 -10.29
CA PHE A 11 -23.22 -45.26 -10.29
C PHE A 11 -22.95 -43.94 -11.05
N VAL A 12 -24.00 -43.19 -11.38
CA VAL A 12 -23.90 -41.79 -11.85
C VAL A 12 -24.58 -40.87 -10.83
N ALA A 13 -24.47 -41.19 -9.54
CA ALA A 13 -24.84 -40.29 -8.46
C ALA A 13 -23.62 -39.43 -8.08
N SER A 14 -23.68 -38.16 -8.49
CA SER A 14 -22.89 -37.03 -7.98
C SER A 14 -21.39 -37.27 -7.74
N GLN A 15 -20.59 -37.09 -8.80
CA GLN A 15 -19.33 -36.36 -8.58
C GLN A 15 -19.73 -34.91 -8.25
N GLN A 16 -20.06 -34.65 -6.99
CA GLN A 16 -19.81 -33.32 -6.47
C GLN A 16 -18.29 -33.15 -6.58
N VAL A 17 -17.85 -32.44 -7.61
CA VAL A 17 -16.56 -31.77 -7.55
C VAL A 17 -16.66 -30.95 -6.29
N ILE A 18 -16.06 -31.41 -5.19
CA ILE A 18 -15.75 -30.54 -4.06
C ILE A 18 -14.78 -29.55 -4.69
N LYS A 19 -15.34 -28.44 -5.18
CA LYS A 19 -14.55 -27.29 -5.58
C LYS A 19 -13.94 -26.88 -4.25
N ALA A 20 -12.69 -27.27 -4.02
CA ALA A 20 -11.94 -26.82 -2.87
C ALA A 20 -12.09 -25.30 -2.91
N GLU A 21 -12.88 -24.77 -1.99
CA GLU A 21 -13.14 -23.35 -1.91
C GLU A 21 -11.81 -22.77 -1.46
N THR A 22 -11.03 -22.37 -2.47
CA THR A 22 -9.73 -21.79 -2.23
C THR A 22 -10.07 -20.46 -1.59
N ASN A 23 -9.80 -20.33 -0.29
CA ASN A 23 -9.93 -19.08 0.44
C ASN A 23 -9.01 -18.05 -0.21
N LYS A 24 -9.54 -17.39 -1.24
CA LYS A 24 -8.87 -16.36 -2.01
C LYS A 24 -8.79 -15.15 -1.11
N ASN A 25 -7.63 -14.92 -0.55
CA ASN A 25 -7.37 -13.74 0.28
C ASN A 25 -6.23 -12.94 -0.34
N VAL A 26 -6.31 -11.62 -0.22
CA VAL A 26 -5.20 -10.73 -0.58
C VAL A 26 -4.84 -9.84 0.59
N VAL A 27 -3.55 -9.53 0.69
CA VAL A 27 -3.02 -8.57 1.64
C VAL A 27 -2.60 -7.32 0.90
N TYR A 28 -2.86 -6.16 1.48
CA TYR A 28 -2.33 -4.88 1.00
C TYR A 28 -1.98 -3.97 2.17
N THR A 29 -1.10 -3.01 1.92
CA THR A 29 -0.78 -1.95 2.88
C THR A 29 -1.60 -0.71 2.55
N ARG A 30 -2.26 -0.17 3.58
CA ARG A 30 -2.90 1.15 3.58
C ARG A 30 -1.92 2.14 4.19
N TRP A 31 -1.32 2.96 3.33
CA TRP A 31 -0.29 3.93 3.74
C TRP A 31 -0.95 5.20 4.26
N GLY A 32 -0.40 5.76 5.34
CA GLY A 32 -0.93 6.94 6.00
C GLY A 32 -2.16 6.68 6.86
N LYS A 33 -2.40 5.43 7.28
CA LYS A 33 -3.51 5.05 8.16
C LYS A 33 -3.07 4.03 9.19
N MET A 34 -3.66 4.09 10.38
CA MET A 34 -3.47 3.06 11.43
C MET A 34 -4.54 1.96 11.39
N THR A 35 -5.55 2.10 10.53
CA THR A 35 -6.72 1.20 10.49
C THR A 35 -7.05 0.73 9.08
N CYS A 36 -7.62 -0.47 8.98
CA CYS A 36 -8.16 -0.99 7.74
C CYS A 36 -9.60 -0.50 7.48
N PRO A 37 -10.05 -0.48 6.21
CA PRO A 37 -11.46 -0.27 5.88
C PRO A 37 -12.35 -1.33 6.54
N SER A 38 -13.64 -1.03 6.72
CA SER A 38 -14.57 -1.91 7.45
C SER A 38 -14.78 -3.29 6.81
N ASN A 39 -14.47 -3.45 5.53
CA ASN A 39 -14.54 -4.71 4.79
C ASN A 39 -13.23 -5.52 4.81
N ALA A 40 -12.24 -5.10 5.60
CA ALA A 40 -10.92 -5.69 5.70
C ALA A 40 -10.53 -5.93 7.15
N GLU A 41 -9.81 -7.03 7.40
CA GLU A 41 -9.23 -7.34 8.71
C GLU A 41 -7.87 -6.64 8.86
N LEU A 42 -7.61 -6.05 10.02
CA LEU A 42 -6.31 -5.51 10.37
C LEU A 42 -5.37 -6.67 10.76
N VAL A 43 -4.33 -6.89 9.96
CA VAL A 43 -3.28 -7.87 10.29
C VAL A 43 -2.34 -7.27 11.33
N TYR A 44 -1.83 -6.07 11.07
CA TYR A 44 -1.08 -5.26 12.03
C TYR A 44 -1.07 -3.78 11.62
N THR A 45 -0.81 -2.91 12.61
CA THR A 45 -0.49 -1.49 12.40
C THR A 45 0.99 -1.26 12.67
N GLY A 46 1.54 -0.17 12.11
CA GLY A 46 2.96 0.06 12.17
C GLY A 46 3.38 1.46 11.76
N PHE A 47 4.69 1.58 11.57
CA PHE A 47 5.39 2.79 11.19
C PHE A 47 5.93 2.64 9.79
N VAL A 48 5.77 3.66 8.95
CA VAL A 48 6.38 3.62 7.63
C VAL A 48 7.86 3.89 7.76
N GLY A 49 8.66 3.05 7.09
CA GLY A 49 10.09 3.25 7.00
C GLY A 49 10.65 3.01 5.60
N GLY A 50 11.90 3.40 5.40
CA GLY A 50 12.59 3.23 4.14
C GLY A 50 14.01 3.78 4.18
N SER A 51 14.64 3.93 3.02
CA SER A 51 15.98 4.54 2.92
C SER A 51 15.94 6.05 3.10
N HIS A 52 17.00 6.62 3.68
CA HIS A 52 17.16 8.08 3.80
C HIS A 52 17.10 8.76 2.43
N TYR A 53 16.42 9.90 2.36
CA TYR A 53 16.19 10.62 1.10
C TYR A 53 17.48 11.07 0.39
N THR A 54 18.61 11.23 1.08
CA THR A 54 19.90 11.58 0.46
C THR A 54 20.80 10.38 0.16
N HIS A 55 20.47 9.17 0.63
CA HIS A 55 21.34 8.01 0.47
C HIS A 55 21.06 7.30 -0.86
N PRO A 56 22.04 7.22 -1.79
CA PRO A 56 21.82 6.62 -3.11
C PRO A 56 21.74 5.08 -3.09
N GLY A 57 22.10 4.45 -1.96
CA GLY A 57 22.04 3.00 -1.76
C GLY A 57 20.79 2.55 -1.02
N SER A 58 20.84 1.34 -0.44
CA SER A 58 19.70 0.69 0.24
C SER A 58 18.54 0.41 -0.73
N ALA A 59 17.29 0.53 -0.29
CA ALA A 59 16.09 0.13 -1.02
C ALA A 59 15.19 1.31 -1.40
N SER A 60 14.55 1.25 -2.57
CA SER A 60 13.63 2.30 -3.04
C SER A 60 12.25 2.23 -2.37
N GLU A 61 11.90 1.05 -1.86
CA GLU A 61 10.62 0.67 -1.31
C GLU A 61 10.32 1.38 0.01
N TYR A 62 9.02 1.44 0.32
CA TYR A 62 8.54 1.75 1.66
C TYR A 62 8.22 0.43 2.37
N LEU A 63 8.52 0.37 3.65
CA LEU A 63 8.23 -0.73 4.55
C LEU A 63 7.14 -0.30 5.51
N CYS A 64 6.21 -1.21 5.79
CA CYS A 64 5.34 -1.06 6.96
C CYS A 64 5.97 -1.87 8.09
N LEU A 65 6.68 -1.19 9.01
CA LEU A 65 7.36 -1.82 10.13
C LEU A 65 6.34 -2.03 11.26
N PRO A 66 6.14 -3.26 11.76
CA PRO A 66 5.18 -3.52 12.85
C PRO A 66 5.49 -2.68 14.09
N SER A 67 4.44 -2.28 14.83
CA SER A 67 4.59 -1.58 16.11
C SER A 67 5.20 -2.45 17.22
N ASP A 68 5.26 -3.76 17.02
CA ASP A 68 5.75 -4.79 17.94
C ASP A 68 6.90 -5.61 17.31
N PRO A 69 8.05 -4.99 17.02
CA PRO A 69 9.15 -5.67 16.34
C PRO A 69 9.72 -6.82 17.18
N GLN A 70 10.14 -7.89 16.50
CA GLN A 70 10.85 -9.02 17.08
C GLN A 70 12.31 -8.99 16.66
N TRP A 71 13.20 -9.36 17.57
CA TRP A 71 14.64 -9.33 17.35
C TRP A 71 15.24 -10.73 17.39
N GLY A 72 16.11 -11.02 16.43
CA GLY A 72 16.94 -12.23 16.44
C GLY A 72 18.21 -12.04 17.26
N ILE A 73 19.36 -12.43 16.72
CA ILE A 73 20.68 -12.10 17.29
C ILE A 73 21.06 -10.70 16.81
N TYR A 74 21.29 -9.78 17.75
CA TYR A 74 21.63 -8.39 17.44
C TYR A 74 22.75 -7.87 18.33
N LYS A 75 23.35 -6.76 17.88
CA LYS A 75 24.28 -5.93 18.65
C LYS A 75 23.83 -4.49 18.46
N ASP A 76 23.69 -3.78 19.55
CA ASP A 76 23.25 -2.39 19.53
C ASP A 76 24.31 -1.46 18.91
N GLY A 77 23.83 -0.38 18.29
CA GLY A 77 24.64 0.63 17.64
C GLY A 77 24.78 0.46 16.12
N LEU A 78 25.13 1.56 15.45
CA LEU A 78 25.49 1.55 14.04
C LEU A 78 26.94 1.07 13.90
N ASP A 79 27.17 0.05 13.07
CA ASP A 79 28.48 -0.58 12.89
C ASP A 79 28.68 -0.96 11.42
N GLY A 80 29.81 -0.56 10.84
CA GLY A 80 30.26 -0.93 9.50
C GLY A 80 29.38 -0.48 8.32
N HIS A 81 29.38 -1.29 7.26
CA HIS A 81 28.67 -1.05 6.01
C HIS A 81 27.36 -1.86 5.97
N LYS A 82 26.28 -1.29 6.50
CA LYS A 82 24.94 -1.90 6.52
C LYS A 82 23.95 -1.06 5.71
N ALA A 83 22.90 -1.71 5.21
CA ALA A 83 21.71 -0.99 4.76
C ALA A 83 21.01 -0.39 5.99
N LEU A 84 20.48 0.82 5.83
CA LEU A 84 19.85 1.59 6.91
C LEU A 84 18.38 1.81 6.57
N VAL A 85 17.55 1.77 7.61
CA VAL A 85 16.11 2.04 7.54
C VAL A 85 15.82 3.21 8.48
N TYR A 86 15.10 4.19 7.96
CA TYR A 86 14.68 5.43 8.62
C TYR A 86 13.15 5.45 8.69
N GLY A 87 12.60 6.18 9.66
CA GLY A 87 11.18 6.53 9.68
C GLY A 87 10.81 7.37 8.46
N ALA A 88 9.51 7.48 8.17
CA ALA A 88 9.03 8.27 7.06
C ALA A 88 8.16 9.45 7.50
N GLU A 89 8.30 10.58 6.82
CA GLU A 89 7.58 11.82 7.11
C GLU A 89 6.77 12.31 5.92
N TYR A 90 5.68 13.02 6.22
CA TYR A 90 4.94 13.77 5.21
C TYR A 90 5.60 15.11 4.90
N GLU A 91 5.84 15.33 3.62
CA GLU A 91 6.38 16.57 3.06
C GLU A 91 5.31 17.26 2.22
N THR A 92 4.20 17.60 2.89
CA THR A 92 2.92 17.92 2.23
C THR A 92 2.54 19.40 2.30
N TYR A 93 3.17 20.15 3.20
CA TYR A 93 2.86 21.56 3.46
C TYR A 93 1.34 21.79 3.58
N THR A 94 0.78 22.87 3.03
CA THR A 94 -0.65 23.20 3.11
C THR A 94 -1.41 22.94 1.81
N TYR A 95 -1.02 21.94 1.01
CA TYR A 95 -1.59 21.74 -0.33
C TYR A 95 -3.10 21.49 -0.32
N ASN A 96 -3.61 20.64 0.58
CA ASN A 96 -5.04 20.35 0.70
C ASN A 96 -5.50 20.29 2.17
N GLU A 97 -6.81 20.45 2.39
CA GLU A 97 -7.41 20.49 3.74
C GLU A 97 -7.19 19.20 4.55
N ASN A 98 -7.15 18.03 3.90
CA ASN A 98 -6.97 16.75 4.57
C ASN A 98 -5.54 16.50 5.05
N PHE A 99 -4.56 17.15 4.42
CA PHE A 99 -3.14 17.07 4.78
C PHE A 99 -2.68 18.31 5.54
N ALA A 100 -3.61 19.23 5.85
CA ALA A 100 -3.30 20.42 6.62
C ALA A 100 -2.72 20.02 7.99
N GLY A 101 -1.51 20.52 8.28
CA GLY A 101 -0.80 20.22 9.52
C GLY A 101 -0.12 18.84 9.56
N MET A 102 -0.07 18.09 8.45
CA MET A 102 0.65 16.81 8.38
C MET A 102 2.14 16.96 8.12
N HIS A 103 2.61 18.12 7.67
CA HIS A 103 4.04 18.35 7.41
C HIS A 103 4.89 17.99 8.64
N ASP A 104 6.05 17.37 8.38
CA ASP A 104 6.98 16.82 9.37
C ASP A 104 6.39 15.74 10.29
N HIS A 105 5.16 15.25 10.03
CA HIS A 105 4.60 14.16 10.82
C HIS A 105 5.01 12.79 10.30
N ASP A 106 5.40 11.91 11.23
CA ASP A 106 5.65 10.51 10.96
C ASP A 106 4.41 9.81 10.37
N VAL A 107 4.66 9.00 9.34
CA VAL A 107 3.63 8.32 8.56
C VAL A 107 3.31 6.94 9.16
N PRO A 108 2.05 6.67 9.57
CA PRO A 108 1.62 5.34 9.98
C PRO A 108 1.25 4.46 8.78
N CYS A 109 1.14 3.16 9.03
CA CYS A 109 0.60 2.22 8.06
C CYS A 109 -0.20 1.10 8.72
N ALA A 110 -1.11 0.54 7.94
CA ALA A 110 -1.90 -0.63 8.32
C ALA A 110 -1.78 -1.70 7.24
N VAL A 111 -1.51 -2.94 7.63
CA VAL A 111 -1.56 -4.08 6.72
C VAL A 111 -2.91 -4.76 6.87
N CYS A 112 -3.62 -4.87 5.74
CA CYS A 112 -5.01 -5.27 5.68
C CYS A 112 -5.16 -6.57 4.89
N LEU A 113 -5.98 -7.48 5.41
CA LEU A 113 -6.38 -8.73 4.75
C LEU A 113 -7.83 -8.58 4.27
N VAL A 114 -8.07 -8.90 2.99
CA VAL A 114 -9.42 -8.95 2.42
C VAL A 114 -9.70 -10.34 1.88
N HIS A 115 -10.83 -10.87 2.31
CA HIS A 115 -11.34 -12.18 1.88
C HIS A 115 -12.06 -12.11 0.55
N ASN A 116 -12.19 -13.27 -0.09
CA ASN A 116 -12.82 -13.44 -1.39
C ASN A 116 -12.20 -12.51 -2.45
N ARG A 117 -10.87 -12.40 -2.50
CA ARG A 117 -10.10 -11.63 -3.49
C ARG A 117 -8.90 -12.43 -3.94
N SER A 118 -8.58 -12.37 -5.23
CA SER A 118 -7.42 -13.05 -5.81
C SER A 118 -6.25 -12.12 -6.07
N VAL A 119 -6.50 -10.82 -6.32
CA VAL A 119 -5.46 -9.85 -6.65
C VAL A 119 -5.75 -8.47 -6.07
N VAL A 120 -4.70 -7.72 -5.80
CA VAL A 120 -4.74 -6.30 -5.45
C VAL A 120 -3.83 -5.51 -6.37
N ARG A 121 -4.22 -4.28 -6.72
CA ARG A 121 -3.45 -3.39 -7.58
C ARG A 121 -3.73 -1.93 -7.25
N MET A 122 -2.67 -1.13 -7.25
CA MET A 122 -2.77 0.33 -7.30
C MET A 122 -2.98 0.79 -8.75
N PHE A 123 -4.01 1.59 -8.97
CA PHE A 123 -4.23 2.33 -10.21
C PHE A 123 -3.88 3.80 -9.98
N PRO A 124 -2.78 4.31 -10.56
CA PRO A 124 -2.42 5.72 -10.46
C PRO A 124 -3.35 6.59 -11.32
N ALA A 125 -3.41 7.88 -10.99
CA ALA A 125 -4.24 8.90 -11.63
C ALA A 125 -5.75 8.61 -11.63
N ARG A 126 -6.24 7.80 -10.68
CA ARG A 126 -7.68 7.49 -10.53
C ARG A 126 -8.11 7.54 -9.08
N LYS A 127 -9.34 7.98 -8.85
CA LYS A 127 -10.06 7.89 -7.56
C LYS A 127 -10.91 6.62 -7.45
N THR A 128 -11.18 5.97 -8.58
CA THR A 128 -12.05 4.80 -8.69
C THR A 128 -11.37 3.66 -9.42
N CYS A 129 -11.83 2.45 -9.13
CA CYS A 129 -11.36 1.24 -9.79
C CYS A 129 -11.97 1.09 -11.19
N TYR A 130 -11.37 0.21 -12.01
CA TYR A 130 -11.97 -0.23 -13.27
C TYR A 130 -13.12 -1.20 -13.01
N ASP A 131 -13.97 -1.40 -14.02
CA ASP A 131 -15.09 -2.34 -13.93
C ASP A 131 -14.62 -3.73 -13.51
N GLY A 132 -15.38 -4.33 -12.58
CA GLY A 132 -15.06 -5.62 -11.98
C GLY A 132 -14.02 -5.58 -10.86
N TRP A 133 -13.43 -4.42 -10.55
CA TRP A 133 -12.56 -4.24 -9.37
C TRP A 133 -13.32 -3.53 -8.25
N LYS A 134 -12.99 -3.87 -7.00
CA LYS A 134 -13.55 -3.23 -5.82
C LYS A 134 -12.52 -2.28 -5.20
N LEU A 135 -13.00 -1.12 -4.75
CA LEU A 135 -12.17 -0.10 -4.11
C LEU A 135 -11.88 -0.51 -2.68
N GLU A 136 -10.60 -0.57 -2.32
CA GLU A 136 -10.16 -0.78 -0.95
C GLU A 136 -9.87 0.57 -0.27
N TYR A 137 -9.10 1.44 -0.93
CA TYR A 137 -8.98 2.85 -0.54
C TYR A 137 -8.52 3.71 -1.72
N GLN A 138 -8.70 5.03 -1.58
CA GLN A 138 -8.21 6.03 -2.53
C GLN A 138 -7.33 7.06 -1.81
N GLY A 139 -6.53 7.76 -2.60
CA GLY A 139 -5.45 8.55 -2.07
C GLY A 139 -4.78 9.49 -3.07
N TYR A 140 -3.64 10.01 -2.64
CA TYR A 140 -2.69 10.70 -3.49
C TYR A 140 -1.50 9.80 -3.78
N LEU A 141 -1.01 9.87 -5.02
CA LEU A 141 0.23 9.24 -5.40
C LEU A 141 1.37 10.08 -4.83
N MET A 142 2.23 9.44 -4.06
CA MET A 142 3.31 10.11 -3.34
C MET A 142 4.63 9.35 -3.51
N ALA A 143 5.74 10.09 -3.45
CA ALA A 143 7.11 9.61 -3.59
C ALA A 143 8.08 10.62 -2.94
N SER A 144 9.40 10.38 -3.00
CA SER A 144 10.40 11.39 -2.63
C SER A 144 10.43 12.53 -3.66
N ASN A 145 10.95 13.70 -3.26
CA ASN A 145 11.24 14.81 -4.18
C ASN A 145 12.15 14.35 -5.32
N TYR A 146 11.94 14.90 -6.52
CA TYR A 146 12.64 14.52 -7.75
C TYR A 146 14.13 14.87 -7.74
N ASP A 147 14.58 15.78 -6.88
CA ASP A 147 15.99 16.20 -6.75
C ASP A 147 16.76 15.44 -5.66
N HIS A 148 16.09 14.57 -4.90
CA HIS A 148 16.69 13.75 -3.86
C HIS A 148 17.49 12.58 -4.45
N ALA A 149 18.66 12.30 -3.88
CA ALA A 149 19.56 11.24 -4.34
C ALA A 149 19.05 9.82 -4.03
N GLY A 150 18.26 9.66 -2.96
CA GLY A 150 17.66 8.40 -2.55
C GLY A 150 16.46 8.05 -3.41
N ALA A 151 16.49 6.85 -4.00
CA ALA A 151 15.39 6.37 -4.81
C ALA A 151 14.10 6.17 -3.97
N SER A 152 12.95 6.35 -4.62
CA SER A 152 11.64 6.10 -4.02
C SER A 152 10.67 5.46 -5.00
N LYS A 153 9.74 4.68 -4.47
CA LYS A 153 8.65 4.08 -5.23
C LYS A 153 7.43 5.01 -5.26
N PHE A 154 6.65 5.01 -6.33
CA PHE A 154 5.34 5.64 -6.30
C PHE A 154 4.37 4.81 -5.46
N THR A 155 3.80 5.43 -4.43
CA THR A 155 2.95 4.79 -3.43
C THR A 155 1.63 5.55 -3.28
N CYS A 156 0.54 4.83 -3.05
CA CYS A 156 -0.76 5.44 -2.78
C CYS A 156 -0.91 5.70 -1.28
N VAL A 157 -0.95 6.97 -0.87
CA VAL A 157 -1.18 7.39 0.52
C VAL A 157 -2.63 7.82 0.67
N ASP A 158 -3.31 7.36 1.71
CA ASP A 158 -4.74 7.62 1.91
C ASP A 158 -5.05 9.12 1.87
N HIS A 159 -6.15 9.47 1.21
CA HIS A 159 -6.58 10.87 1.03
C HIS A 159 -6.95 11.58 2.33
N HIS A 160 -7.15 10.84 3.42
CA HIS A 160 -7.36 11.36 4.77
C HIS A 160 -6.32 10.72 5.70
N PRO A 161 -5.07 11.23 5.71
CA PRO A 161 -3.99 10.61 6.45
C PRO A 161 -4.20 10.73 7.96
N ASP A 162 -3.71 9.72 8.69
CA ASP A 162 -3.42 9.80 10.11
C ASP A 162 -1.95 10.22 10.29
N ALA A 163 -1.62 10.73 11.48
CA ALA A 163 -0.25 11.01 11.93
C ALA A 163 0.01 10.35 13.29
N LEU A 164 1.27 10.05 13.59
CA LEU A 164 1.64 9.50 14.90
C LEU A 164 1.65 10.60 15.99
N PRO A 165 1.15 10.35 17.21
CA PRO A 165 0.98 11.37 18.27
C PRO A 165 2.25 12.06 18.81
N ALA A 166 3.46 11.67 18.37
CA ALA A 166 4.74 12.22 18.85
C ALA A 166 5.80 12.34 17.73
N GLY A 167 5.37 12.35 16.48
CA GLY A 167 6.26 12.30 15.32
C GLY A 167 6.29 13.58 14.51
N SER A 168 6.01 14.75 15.09
CA SER A 168 5.83 16.02 14.37
C SER A 168 7.11 16.87 14.25
N SER A 169 8.27 16.25 14.39
CA SER A 169 9.56 16.95 14.34
C SER A 169 10.20 16.65 13.01
N ASN A 170 10.81 17.65 12.37
CA ASN A 170 11.60 17.44 11.17
C ASN A 170 12.87 16.63 11.52
N MET A 171 12.86 15.35 11.17
CA MET A 171 13.95 14.38 11.34
C MET A 171 14.51 13.91 9.99
N ASP A 172 13.81 14.20 8.90
CA ASP A 172 14.17 14.01 7.49
C ASP A 172 14.62 12.58 7.14
N GLY A 173 13.75 11.59 7.30
CA GLY A 173 14.02 10.19 6.98
C GLY A 173 13.75 9.78 5.52
N LYS A 174 12.76 8.91 5.34
CA LYS A 174 12.16 8.57 4.05
C LYS A 174 10.97 9.52 3.81
N LEU A 175 10.88 10.18 2.66
CA LEU A 175 9.94 11.29 2.53
C LEU A 175 8.78 11.00 1.58
N PHE A 176 7.60 11.54 1.91
CA PHE A 176 6.41 11.53 1.06
C PHE A 176 6.04 12.95 0.61
N TYR A 177 6.36 13.26 -0.65
CA TYR A 177 5.89 14.41 -1.42
C TYR A 177 4.76 13.99 -2.35
N PHE A 178 3.87 14.93 -2.68
CA PHE A 178 2.89 14.73 -3.75
C PHE A 178 3.58 14.55 -5.10
N VAL A 179 3.00 13.71 -5.95
CA VAL A 179 3.49 13.49 -7.32
C VAL A 179 2.71 14.35 -8.29
N GLU A 180 3.38 15.25 -8.99
CA GLU A 180 2.78 16.10 -10.02
C GLU A 180 2.97 15.51 -11.43
N ALA A 181 1.98 15.72 -12.29
CA ALA A 181 2.08 15.41 -13.71
C ALA A 181 2.90 16.47 -14.45
N VAL A 182 3.96 16.06 -15.14
CA VAL A 182 4.76 16.95 -16.00
C VAL A 182 4.45 16.64 -17.47
N CYS A 183 3.95 17.63 -18.21
CA CYS A 183 3.62 17.46 -19.62
C CYS A 183 4.88 17.36 -20.50
N GLY A 184 4.74 16.68 -21.64
CA GLY A 184 5.83 16.43 -22.58
C GLY A 184 5.61 15.06 -23.22
N SER A 185 6.44 14.09 -22.87
CA SER A 185 6.16 12.68 -23.20
C SER A 185 4.89 12.16 -22.50
N LEU A 186 4.53 12.74 -21.35
CA LEU A 186 3.21 12.54 -20.77
C LEU A 186 2.18 13.37 -21.56
N LYS A 187 1.17 12.67 -22.07
CA LYS A 187 0.14 13.26 -22.93
C LYS A 187 -0.74 14.26 -22.17
N CYS A 188 -0.72 15.52 -22.60
CA CYS A 188 -1.58 16.57 -22.07
C CYS A 188 -2.36 17.24 -23.22
N PRO A 189 -3.69 17.06 -23.33
CA PRO A 189 -4.60 16.26 -22.49
C PRO A 189 -4.48 14.72 -22.70
N PRO A 190 -4.91 13.86 -21.74
CA PRO A 190 -5.85 14.15 -20.65
C PRO A 190 -5.22 14.59 -19.32
N TYR A 191 -3.89 14.49 -19.18
CA TYR A 191 -3.21 15.03 -18.00
C TYR A 191 -3.08 16.55 -18.08
N VAL A 192 -2.82 17.18 -16.94
CA VAL A 192 -2.65 18.63 -16.82
C VAL A 192 -1.31 18.89 -16.14
N ASN A 193 -0.53 19.81 -16.71
CA ASN A 193 0.80 20.14 -16.19
C ASN A 193 0.72 20.66 -14.75
N GLY A 194 1.61 20.17 -13.88
CA GLY A 194 1.68 20.56 -12.47
C GLY A 194 0.49 20.09 -11.63
N ARG A 195 -0.29 19.12 -12.10
CA ARG A 195 -1.42 18.60 -11.33
C ARG A 195 -1.03 17.35 -10.57
N GLU A 196 -1.33 17.35 -9.27
CA GLU A 196 -1.09 16.24 -8.36
C GLU A 196 -1.92 15.03 -8.76
N LEU A 197 -1.25 13.88 -8.79
CA LEU A 197 -1.84 12.62 -9.20
C LEU A 197 -2.47 11.93 -7.99
N VAL A 198 -3.73 11.55 -8.16
CA VAL A 198 -4.45 10.69 -7.22
C VAL A 198 -4.19 9.21 -7.48
N CYS A 199 -4.66 8.33 -6.62
CA CYS A 199 -4.54 6.89 -6.79
C CYS A 199 -5.69 6.14 -6.12
N ALA A 200 -5.93 4.92 -6.58
CA ALA A 200 -6.88 3.99 -6.00
C ALA A 200 -6.23 2.62 -5.84
N VAL A 201 -6.28 2.06 -4.64
CA VAL A 201 -5.92 0.66 -4.41
C VAL A 201 -7.18 -0.18 -4.47
N CYS A 202 -7.15 -1.16 -5.37
CA CYS A 202 -8.31 -1.92 -5.76
C CYS A 202 -8.01 -3.41 -5.73
N SER A 203 -9.00 -4.22 -5.39
CA SER A 203 -8.91 -5.68 -5.39
C SER A 203 -9.88 -6.31 -6.39
N ARG A 204 -9.62 -7.56 -6.78
CA ARG A 204 -10.53 -8.33 -7.64
C ARG A 204 -10.56 -9.79 -7.24
N GLU A 205 -11.74 -10.40 -7.40
CA GLU A 205 -12.04 -11.83 -7.23
C GLU A 205 -11.36 -12.74 -8.26
#